data_AF-V8NAL3-F1
#
_entry.id   AF-V8NAL3-F1
#
_cell.length_a   1.000
_cell.length_b   1.000
_cell.length_c   1.000
_cell.angle_alpha   90.00
_cell.angle_beta   90.00
_cell.angle_gamma   90.00
#
_symmetry.space_group_name_H-M   'P 1'
#
loop_
_entity.id
_entity.type
_entity.pdbx_description
1 polymer ?
#
loop_
_entity_poly.entity_id
_entity_poly.type
_entity_poly.pdbx_seq_one_letter_code
_entity_poly.pdbx_strand_id
1 'polypeptide(L)'
;MNPIRTYQVCNVRDANQNNWLRTQFIQRHDVQRVYVELKFTVRDCNSIPNIPGSCKETFNLFYYESDSDTASASSPFWMENPYIKVDTIAPDESFSKLESGRMNTKVRSFGPLSKNGFYLAFQDLGACMSLISVRAFYKKCSSTIAGFAVFPETLTGAEPTSLVIAPGTCIPNAVEVSVPLKLYCNGDGEWMVPVGACTCASGYEPAMKETQCQGKIVASFGALRLGY
;
A
#
# COMPACT_ATOMS: atom_id res chain seq x y z
N MET A 1 5.15 -0.55 28.59
CA MET A 1 5.87 -0.74 27.32
C MET A 1 5.53 -2.13 26.81
N ASN A 2 4.97 -2.25 25.60
CA ASN A 2 4.66 -3.55 25.03
C ASN A 2 5.92 -4.07 24.30
N PRO A 3 6.40 -5.30 24.59
CA PRO A 3 7.58 -5.84 23.93
C PRO A 3 7.32 -6.08 22.44
N ILE A 4 8.27 -5.70 21.60
CA ILE A 4 8.24 -5.94 20.15
C ILE A 4 9.03 -7.21 19.85
N ARG A 5 8.45 -8.13 19.07
CA ARG A 5 9.13 -9.33 18.59
C ARG A 5 9.82 -9.01 17.27
N THR A 6 11.08 -9.38 17.15
CA THR A 6 11.90 -9.19 15.95
C THR A 6 12.48 -10.54 15.49
N TYR A 7 12.92 -10.61 14.23
CA TYR A 7 13.67 -11.75 13.70
C TYR A 7 15.11 -11.33 13.45
N GLN A 8 16.08 -12.12 13.92
CA GLN A 8 17.50 -11.79 13.81
C GLN A 8 18.29 -12.98 13.29
N VAL A 9 19.30 -12.72 12.46
CA VAL A 9 20.29 -13.69 11.99
C VAL A 9 21.67 -13.03 11.96
N CYS A 10 22.72 -13.76 12.35
CA CYS A 10 24.10 -13.27 12.35
C CYS A 10 25.10 -14.41 12.16
N ASN A 11 24.91 -15.21 11.12
CA ASN A 11 25.77 -16.37 10.81
C ASN A 11 26.96 -15.97 9.92
N VAL A 12 27.57 -14.80 10.18
CA VAL A 12 28.63 -14.20 9.35
C VAL A 12 29.95 -14.98 9.32
N ARG A 13 30.10 -15.98 10.20
CA ARG A 13 31.31 -16.81 10.32
C ARG A 13 31.26 -18.07 9.47
N ASP A 14 30.06 -18.49 9.08
CA ASP A 14 29.84 -19.70 8.32
C ASP A 14 29.80 -19.37 6.82
N ALA A 15 30.41 -20.23 6.01
CA ALA A 15 30.32 -20.10 4.55
C ALA A 15 28.97 -20.62 4.04
N ASN A 16 28.59 -20.23 2.80
CA ASN A 16 27.44 -20.75 2.07
C ASN A 16 26.11 -20.68 2.84
N GLN A 17 25.86 -19.56 3.54
CA GLN A 17 24.60 -19.32 4.24
C GLN A 17 23.43 -19.23 3.25
N ASN A 18 22.28 -19.76 3.67
CA ASN A 18 21.03 -19.71 2.92
C ASN A 18 19.84 -19.82 3.90
N ASN A 19 19.65 -18.76 4.69
CA ASN A 19 18.65 -18.73 5.76
C ASN A 19 17.36 -18.10 5.24
N TRP A 20 16.24 -18.83 5.32
CA TRP A 20 14.94 -18.35 4.87
C TRP A 20 14.01 -18.06 6.05
N LEU A 21 13.24 -16.98 5.93
CA LEU A 21 12.14 -16.64 6.81
C LEU A 21 10.91 -16.35 5.94
N ARG A 22 9.75 -16.87 6.31
CA ARG A 22 8.48 -16.63 5.59
C ARG A 22 7.41 -16.10 6.52
N THR A 23 6.57 -15.22 6.01
CA THR A 23 5.36 -14.79 6.71
C THR A 23 4.29 -15.88 6.73
N GLN A 24 3.21 -15.62 7.45
CA GLN A 24 1.94 -16.31 7.21
C GLN A 24 1.34 -15.88 5.87
N PHE A 25 0.29 -16.58 5.44
CA PHE A 25 -0.45 -16.24 4.22
C PHE A 25 -1.13 -14.87 4.38
N ILE A 26 -0.97 -14.02 3.37
CA ILE A 26 -1.58 -12.70 3.29
C ILE A 26 -2.63 -12.72 2.20
N GLN A 27 -3.88 -12.45 2.55
CA GLN A 27 -4.97 -12.36 1.57
C GLN A 27 -4.75 -11.15 0.65
N ARG A 28 -4.84 -11.36 -0.67
CA ARG A 28 -4.68 -10.30 -1.67
C ARG A 28 -5.93 -9.42 -1.75
N HIS A 29 -7.11 -10.01 -1.63
CA HIS A 29 -8.37 -9.41 -2.06
C HIS A 29 -8.27 -9.01 -3.55
N ASP A 30 -8.80 -7.84 -3.93
CA ASP A 30 -8.78 -7.36 -5.32
C ASP A 30 -7.54 -6.52 -5.66
N VAL A 31 -6.55 -6.50 -4.77
CA VAL A 31 -5.34 -5.68 -4.90
C VAL A 31 -4.43 -6.22 -6.00
N GLN A 32 -4.09 -5.40 -6.98
CA GLN A 32 -3.15 -5.78 -8.04
C GLN A 32 -1.69 -5.58 -7.64
N ARG A 33 -1.42 -4.61 -6.76
CA ARG A 33 -0.07 -4.23 -6.35
C ARG A 33 0.03 -4.08 -4.85
N VAL A 34 1.05 -4.71 -4.27
CA VAL A 34 1.35 -4.63 -2.85
C VAL A 34 2.65 -3.86 -2.64
N TYR A 35 2.66 -3.05 -1.58
CA TYR A 35 3.82 -2.35 -1.07
C TYR A 35 4.26 -3.02 0.24
N VAL A 36 5.55 -3.15 0.44
CA VAL A 36 6.16 -3.70 1.65
C VAL A 36 7.11 -2.67 2.20
N GLU A 37 6.79 -2.15 3.38
CA GLU A 37 7.69 -1.35 4.19
C GLU A 37 8.44 -2.27 5.16
N LEU A 38 9.77 -2.19 5.10
CA LEU A 38 10.69 -2.94 5.94
C LEU A 38 11.39 -1.96 6.86
N LYS A 39 11.34 -2.24 8.17
CA LYS A 39 12.21 -1.61 9.16
C LYS A 39 13.20 -2.64 9.69
N PHE A 40 14.48 -2.37 9.54
CA PHE A 40 15.52 -3.35 9.83
C PHE A 40 16.84 -2.69 10.24
N THR A 41 17.77 -3.46 10.79
CA THR A 41 19.14 -3.04 11.07
C THR A 41 20.11 -4.02 10.42
N VAL A 42 21.23 -3.51 9.92
CA VAL A 42 22.34 -4.32 9.38
C VAL A 42 23.64 -3.81 9.96
N ARG A 43 24.43 -4.72 10.52
CA ARG A 43 25.75 -4.41 11.06
C ARG A 43 26.79 -4.42 9.95
N ASP A 44 27.66 -3.41 9.95
CA ASP A 44 28.78 -3.31 9.01
C ASP A 44 29.74 -4.50 9.19
N CYS A 45 30.05 -5.19 8.09
CA CYS A 45 30.97 -6.33 8.08
C CYS A 45 32.38 -5.95 8.58
N ASN A 46 32.87 -4.75 8.24
CA ASN A 46 34.17 -4.26 8.70
C ASN A 46 34.22 -4.06 10.22
N SER A 47 33.07 -3.91 10.86
CA SER A 47 32.96 -3.76 12.31
C SER A 47 32.98 -5.09 13.09
N ILE A 48 33.00 -6.23 12.39
CA ILE A 48 33.00 -7.55 13.01
C ILE A 48 34.41 -8.16 12.93
N PRO A 49 35.11 -8.32 14.06
CA PRO A 49 36.45 -8.87 14.04
C PRO A 49 36.44 -10.35 13.66
N ASN A 50 37.47 -10.77 12.91
CA ASN A 50 37.75 -12.18 12.57
C ASN A 50 36.61 -12.87 11.80
N ILE A 51 35.99 -12.18 10.85
CA ILE A 51 35.01 -12.79 9.94
C ILE A 51 35.63 -13.13 8.58
N PRO A 52 35.20 -14.20 7.92
CA PRO A 52 35.58 -14.49 6.54
C PRO A 52 35.04 -13.43 5.57
N GLY A 53 35.67 -13.31 4.39
CA GLY A 53 35.23 -12.40 3.32
C GLY A 53 33.87 -12.76 2.67
N SER A 54 33.14 -13.73 3.22
CA SER A 54 31.80 -14.12 2.80
C SER A 54 30.67 -13.28 3.44
N CYS A 55 30.99 -12.41 4.40
CA CYS A 55 30.01 -11.53 5.04
C CYS A 55 29.27 -10.65 4.03
N LYS A 56 27.96 -10.46 4.25
CA LYS A 56 27.08 -9.62 3.44
C LYS A 56 26.44 -8.53 4.30
N GLU A 57 26.06 -7.44 3.64
CA GLU A 57 25.32 -6.34 4.26
C GLU A 57 23.94 -6.18 3.63
N THR A 58 23.47 -7.23 2.95
CA THR A 58 22.22 -7.24 2.22
C THR A 58 21.46 -8.54 2.47
N PHE A 59 20.15 -8.50 2.27
CA PHE A 59 19.27 -9.66 2.25
C PHE A 59 18.30 -9.54 1.10
N ASN A 60 17.73 -10.66 0.64
CA ASN A 60 16.79 -10.64 -0.48
C ASN A 60 15.35 -10.68 0.04
N LEU A 61 14.48 -9.90 -0.59
CA LEU A 61 13.03 -9.97 -0.42
C LEU A 61 12.43 -10.76 -1.58
N PHE A 62 11.55 -11.70 -1.26
CA PHE A 62 10.82 -12.56 -2.18
C PHE A 62 9.33 -12.53 -1.89
N TYR A 63 8.53 -12.93 -2.88
CA TYR A 63 7.12 -13.28 -2.68
C TYR A 63 6.76 -14.60 -3.38
N TYR A 64 5.68 -15.24 -2.92
CA TYR A 64 5.10 -16.43 -3.55
C TYR A 64 3.58 -16.35 -3.52
N GLU A 65 2.94 -16.41 -4.70
CA GLU A 65 1.49 -16.40 -4.83
C GLU A 65 0.86 -17.78 -4.66
N SER A 66 -0.22 -17.86 -3.88
CA SER A 66 -1.00 -19.07 -3.67
C SER A 66 -2.51 -18.76 -3.60
N ASP A 67 -3.33 -19.71 -4.04
CA ASP A 67 -4.79 -19.59 -3.96
C ASP A 67 -5.35 -19.91 -2.56
N SER A 68 -4.53 -20.51 -1.70
CA SER A 68 -4.88 -20.87 -0.32
C SER A 68 -3.65 -20.97 0.58
N ASP A 69 -3.88 -20.99 1.90
CA ASP A 69 -2.82 -21.14 2.90
C ASP A 69 -2.36 -22.61 3.00
N THR A 70 -1.42 -23.00 2.14
CA THR A 70 -0.94 -24.39 2.04
C THR A 70 0.53 -24.55 2.40
N ALA A 71 1.20 -23.46 2.76
CA ALA A 71 2.64 -23.48 2.91
C ALA A 71 3.05 -24.12 4.26
N SER A 72 3.92 -25.12 4.20
CA SER A 72 4.47 -25.84 5.34
C SER A 72 5.93 -25.46 5.58
N ALA A 73 6.59 -26.15 6.52
CA ALA A 73 8.02 -25.96 6.79
C ALA A 73 8.92 -26.39 5.61
N SER A 74 8.42 -27.23 4.70
CA SER A 74 9.18 -27.76 3.55
C SER A 74 8.55 -27.44 2.19
N SER A 75 7.35 -26.84 2.16
CA SER A 75 6.62 -26.51 0.94
C SER A 75 6.06 -25.08 0.98
N PRO A 76 6.10 -24.31 -0.12
CA PRO A 76 6.96 -24.58 -1.28
C PRO A 76 8.44 -24.59 -0.86
N PHE A 77 9.27 -25.28 -1.64
CA PHE A 77 10.70 -25.42 -1.36
C PHE A 77 11.40 -24.06 -1.24
N TRP A 78 12.33 -23.95 -0.29
CA TRP A 78 13.12 -22.76 0.01
C TRP A 78 14.16 -22.44 -1.08
N MET A 79 13.68 -21.95 -2.22
CA MET A 79 14.50 -21.66 -3.39
C MET A 79 13.85 -20.63 -4.31
N GLU A 80 14.66 -20.01 -5.18
CA GLU A 80 14.13 -19.28 -6.33
C GLU A 80 13.33 -20.25 -7.21
N ASN A 81 12.17 -19.80 -7.69
CA ASN A 81 11.16 -20.65 -8.34
C ASN A 81 10.71 -21.81 -7.43
N PRO A 82 9.67 -21.61 -6.61
CA PRO A 82 8.52 -20.77 -6.95
C PRO A 82 8.52 -19.38 -6.30
N TYR A 83 9.45 -19.09 -5.39
CA TYR A 83 9.59 -17.73 -4.85
C TYR A 83 10.18 -16.81 -5.92
N ILE A 84 9.53 -15.67 -6.14
CA ILE A 84 9.93 -14.64 -7.10
C ILE A 84 10.63 -13.52 -6.33
N LYS A 85 11.85 -13.17 -6.77
CA LYS A 85 12.66 -12.13 -6.14
C LYS A 85 12.05 -10.76 -6.40
N VAL A 86 11.82 -9.99 -5.34
CA VAL A 86 11.39 -8.58 -5.42
C VAL A 86 12.60 -7.67 -5.54
N ASP A 87 13.54 -7.76 -4.61
CA ASP A 87 14.76 -6.96 -4.62
C ASP A 87 15.84 -7.53 -3.68
N THR A 88 17.08 -7.09 -3.87
CA THR A 88 18.15 -7.19 -2.87
C THR A 88 18.11 -5.94 -1.98
N ILE A 89 17.75 -6.10 -0.72
CA ILE A 89 17.62 -5.00 0.25
C ILE A 89 18.97 -4.70 0.87
N ALA A 90 19.44 -3.47 0.67
CA ALA A 90 20.60 -2.89 1.31
C ALA A 90 20.19 -1.79 2.30
N PRO A 91 20.94 -1.60 3.40
CA PRO A 91 20.77 -0.44 4.25
C PRO A 91 21.17 0.85 3.50
N ASP A 92 20.53 1.97 3.84
CA ASP A 92 21.05 3.29 3.48
C ASP A 92 22.30 3.62 4.32
N GLU A 93 22.30 3.16 5.57
CA GLU A 93 23.42 3.28 6.50
C GLU A 93 23.60 1.98 7.29
N SER A 94 24.79 1.39 7.24
CA SER A 94 25.21 0.30 8.13
C SER A 94 25.83 0.88 9.40
N PHE A 95 25.69 0.17 10.53
CA PHE A 95 26.22 0.66 11.80
C PHE A 95 27.47 -0.10 12.25
N SER A 96 28.42 0.64 12.82
CA SER A 96 29.56 0.11 13.56
C SER A 96 29.21 -0.04 15.05
N LYS A 97 30.05 -0.76 15.80
CA LYS A 97 29.84 -1.19 17.19
C LYS A 97 29.52 -0.06 18.21
N LEU A 98 29.61 1.22 17.83
CA LEU A 98 29.43 2.40 18.71
C LEU A 98 28.07 3.10 18.62
N GLU A 99 27.22 2.80 17.63
CA GLU A 99 25.89 3.41 17.56
C GLU A 99 24.80 2.39 17.89
N SER A 100 23.86 2.76 18.78
CA SER A 100 22.59 2.05 18.94
C SER A 100 22.00 1.83 17.54
N GLY A 101 21.93 0.58 17.09
CA GLY A 101 21.80 0.23 15.68
C GLY A 101 20.82 1.12 14.91
N ARG A 102 21.29 1.76 13.84
CA ARG A 102 20.48 2.66 13.01
C ARG A 102 19.38 1.88 12.30
N MET A 103 18.13 2.25 12.58
CA MET A 103 16.96 1.66 11.94
C MET A 103 16.86 2.15 10.51
N ASN A 104 17.03 1.24 9.56
CA ASN A 104 16.82 1.47 8.14
C ASN A 104 15.34 1.27 7.80
N THR A 105 14.81 2.07 6.88
CA THR A 105 13.46 1.90 6.33
C THR A 105 13.52 1.79 4.81
N LYS A 106 13.01 0.69 4.24
CA LYS A 106 12.91 0.50 2.79
C LYS A 106 11.48 0.15 2.39
N VAL A 107 10.99 0.79 1.33
CA VAL A 107 9.71 0.45 0.70
C VAL A 107 9.98 -0.18 -0.65
N ARG A 108 9.35 -1.32 -0.92
CA ARG A 108 9.33 -2.00 -2.22
C ARG A 108 7.91 -2.35 -2.62
N SER A 109 7.67 -2.51 -3.90
CA SER A 109 6.37 -2.95 -4.40
C SER A 109 6.54 -4.08 -5.41
N PHE A 110 5.53 -4.93 -5.51
CA PHE A 110 5.45 -6.03 -6.48
C PHE A 110 4.01 -6.24 -6.94
N GLY A 111 3.86 -6.87 -8.09
CA GLY A 111 2.63 -7.10 -8.83
C GLY A 111 2.91 -7.15 -10.33
N PRO A 112 1.89 -7.32 -11.19
CA PRO A 112 0.50 -7.60 -10.84
C PRO A 112 0.35 -8.96 -10.14
N LEU A 113 -0.42 -8.98 -9.05
CA LEU A 113 -0.83 -10.21 -8.38
C LEU A 113 -2.09 -10.77 -9.03
N SER A 114 -2.14 -12.10 -9.13
CA SER A 114 -3.17 -12.86 -9.86
C SER A 114 -3.88 -13.90 -9.00
N LYS A 115 -3.28 -14.40 -7.91
CA LYS A 115 -3.89 -15.42 -7.04
C LYS A 115 -4.62 -14.83 -5.83
N ASN A 116 -5.27 -15.66 -5.02
CA ASN A 116 -6.06 -15.21 -3.86
C ASN A 116 -5.21 -14.58 -2.73
N GLY A 117 -3.92 -14.89 -2.66
CA GLY A 117 -3.02 -14.33 -1.66
C GLY A 117 -1.56 -14.67 -1.94
N PHE A 118 -0.71 -14.28 -1.01
CA PHE A 118 0.73 -14.43 -1.16
C PHE A 118 1.43 -14.58 0.19
N TYR A 119 2.67 -15.04 0.14
CA TYR A 119 3.61 -15.02 1.24
C TYR A 119 4.75 -14.07 0.91
N LEU A 120 5.28 -13.38 1.92
CA LEU A 120 6.58 -12.72 1.82
C LEU A 120 7.65 -13.66 2.37
N ALA A 121 8.81 -13.68 1.73
CA ALA A 121 9.96 -14.43 2.19
C ALA A 121 11.22 -13.57 2.17
N PHE A 122 12.12 -13.85 3.11
CA PHE A 122 13.37 -13.13 3.33
C PHE A 122 14.49 -14.15 3.29
N GLN A 123 15.52 -13.89 2.49
CA GLN A 123 16.67 -14.76 2.38
C GLN A 123 17.93 -14.01 2.81
N ASP A 124 18.62 -14.56 3.79
CA ASP A 124 19.94 -14.15 4.22
C ASP A 124 21.01 -15.10 3.68
N LEU A 125 22.08 -14.52 3.11
CA LEU A 125 23.22 -15.22 2.53
C LEU A 125 24.53 -14.97 3.31
N GLY A 126 24.44 -14.50 4.56
CA GLY A 126 25.59 -14.30 5.44
C GLY A 126 25.73 -12.89 6.00
N ALA A 127 24.62 -12.22 6.29
CA ALA A 127 24.56 -10.93 6.93
C ALA A 127 24.35 -11.03 8.45
N CYS A 128 24.63 -9.92 9.14
CA CYS A 128 24.26 -9.73 10.54
C CYS A 128 23.16 -8.67 10.62
N MET A 129 21.90 -9.12 10.63
CA MET A 129 20.73 -8.25 10.49
C MET A 129 19.61 -8.57 11.48
N SER A 130 18.76 -7.58 11.75
CA SER A 130 17.53 -7.74 12.50
C SER A 130 16.36 -7.10 11.75
N LEU A 131 15.31 -7.87 11.52
CA LEU A 131 14.05 -7.43 10.93
C LEU A 131 13.09 -7.03 12.06
N ILE A 132 12.84 -5.72 12.15
CA ILE A 132 12.10 -5.10 13.25
C ILE A 132 10.61 -5.00 12.92
N SER A 133 10.28 -4.62 11.68
CA SER A 133 8.89 -4.51 11.22
C SER A 133 8.79 -4.84 9.74
N VAL A 134 7.73 -5.56 9.39
CA VAL A 134 7.31 -5.81 8.01
C VAL A 134 5.85 -5.37 7.92
N ARG A 135 5.59 -4.36 7.10
CA ARG A 135 4.24 -3.85 6.87
C ARG A 135 3.90 -3.98 5.39
N ALA A 136 3.07 -4.95 5.06
CA ALA A 136 2.44 -5.06 3.76
C ALA A 136 1.20 -4.16 3.71
N PHE A 137 1.06 -3.37 2.65
CA PHE A 137 -0.07 -2.48 2.44
C PHE A 137 -0.35 -2.28 0.95
N TYR A 138 -1.47 -1.69 0.63
CA TYR A 138 -1.83 -1.29 -0.73
C TYR A 138 -2.31 0.16 -0.72
N LYS A 139 -2.36 0.76 -1.90
CA LYS A 139 -2.87 2.12 -2.09
C LYS A 139 -4.24 2.07 -2.74
N LYS A 140 -5.06 3.08 -2.43
CA LYS A 140 -6.40 3.26 -2.97
C LYS A 140 -6.77 4.72 -2.95
N CYS A 141 -7.65 5.12 -3.86
CA CYS A 141 -8.30 6.42 -3.80
C CYS A 141 -9.61 6.29 -3.02
N SER A 142 -9.74 7.05 -1.92
CA SER A 142 -10.95 7.07 -1.09
C SER A 142 -12.15 7.60 -1.85
N SER A 143 -13.35 7.13 -1.50
CA SER A 143 -14.61 7.67 -2.05
C SER A 143 -14.67 9.20 -1.88
N THR A 144 -15.06 9.91 -2.94
CA THR A 144 -15.09 11.38 -2.97
C THR A 144 -16.27 11.91 -3.77
N ILE A 145 -16.55 13.21 -3.63
CA ILE A 145 -17.53 13.92 -4.45
C ILE A 145 -16.80 15.04 -5.19
N ALA A 146 -16.98 15.13 -6.51
CA ALA A 146 -16.46 16.20 -7.34
C ALA A 146 -17.49 16.56 -8.42
N GLY A 147 -17.75 17.85 -8.62
CA GLY A 147 -18.75 18.32 -9.60
C GLY A 147 -20.13 17.71 -9.37
N PHE A 148 -20.60 17.62 -8.12
CA PHE A 148 -21.86 16.98 -7.73
C PHE A 148 -22.02 15.51 -8.16
N ALA A 149 -20.93 14.81 -8.45
CA ALA A 149 -20.91 13.38 -8.69
C ALA A 149 -20.11 12.66 -7.60
N VAL A 150 -20.64 11.54 -7.08
CA VAL A 150 -19.93 10.63 -6.19
C VAL A 150 -19.08 9.67 -7.03
N PHE A 151 -17.82 9.52 -6.64
CA PHE A 151 -16.87 8.56 -7.20
C PHE A 151 -16.52 7.54 -6.12
N PRO A 152 -16.70 6.23 -6.38
CA PRO A 152 -16.50 5.20 -5.38
C PRO A 152 -15.02 5.03 -5.03
N GLU A 153 -14.78 4.39 -3.89
CA GLU A 153 -13.44 3.91 -3.54
C GLU A 153 -12.88 3.03 -4.66
N THR A 154 -11.65 3.30 -5.09
CA THR A 154 -11.03 2.64 -6.23
C THR A 154 -9.61 2.21 -5.88
N LEU A 155 -9.29 0.92 -6.08
CA LEU A 155 -7.94 0.40 -5.90
C LEU A 155 -7.01 0.90 -7.02
N THR A 156 -5.73 1.07 -6.71
CA THR A 156 -4.74 1.43 -7.73
C THR A 156 -4.46 0.26 -8.68
N GLY A 157 -3.97 0.58 -9.88
CA GLY A 157 -3.65 -0.42 -10.88
C GLY A 157 -2.34 -1.18 -10.61
N ALA A 158 -2.05 -2.14 -11.47
CA ALA A 158 -0.86 -3.00 -11.41
C ALA A 158 0.48 -2.25 -11.52
N GLU A 159 0.53 -1.13 -12.25
CA GLU A 159 1.75 -0.37 -12.59
C GLU A 159 1.85 0.98 -11.86
N PRO A 160 3.06 1.55 -11.61
CA PRO A 160 3.18 2.79 -10.84
C PRO A 160 2.55 3.97 -11.60
N THR A 161 2.57 3.90 -12.93
CA THR A 161 1.99 4.87 -13.84
C THR A 161 0.55 4.52 -14.24
N SER A 162 -0.08 3.53 -13.60
CA SER A 162 -1.47 3.15 -13.89
C SER A 162 -2.44 4.28 -13.56
N LEU A 163 -3.48 4.40 -14.39
CA LEU A 163 -4.62 5.26 -14.18
C LEU A 163 -5.89 4.41 -14.26
N VAL A 164 -6.50 4.15 -13.10
CA VAL A 164 -7.74 3.36 -13.01
C VAL A 164 -8.93 4.30 -13.11
N ILE A 165 -9.85 4.00 -14.03
CA ILE A 165 -11.04 4.80 -14.26
C ILE A 165 -12.11 4.44 -13.24
N ALA A 166 -12.56 5.42 -12.47
CA ALA A 166 -13.71 5.32 -11.58
C ALA A 166 -14.91 6.01 -12.23
N PRO A 167 -16.00 5.27 -12.54
CA PRO A 167 -17.23 5.89 -13.01
C PRO A 167 -17.91 6.67 -11.87
N GLY A 168 -18.41 7.85 -12.19
CA GLY A 168 -19.17 8.68 -11.25
C GLY A 168 -20.67 8.45 -11.36
N THR A 169 -21.40 8.88 -10.34
CA THR A 169 -22.87 8.97 -10.36
C THR A 169 -23.28 10.28 -9.72
N CYS A 170 -24.25 11.00 -10.28
CA CYS A 170 -24.75 12.22 -9.65
C CYS A 170 -25.23 11.95 -8.23
N ILE A 171 -24.94 12.88 -7.31
CA ILE A 171 -25.49 12.83 -5.96
C ILE A 171 -27.04 12.93 -6.00
N PRO A 172 -27.75 12.54 -4.93
CA PRO A 172 -29.20 12.68 -4.89
C PRO A 172 -29.67 14.11 -5.21
N ASN A 173 -30.74 14.21 -6.00
CA ASN A 173 -31.32 15.47 -6.50
C ASN A 173 -30.40 16.28 -7.41
N ALA A 174 -29.41 15.66 -8.04
CA ALA A 174 -28.61 16.25 -9.11
C ALA A 174 -28.84 15.51 -10.44
N VAL A 175 -28.58 16.20 -11.54
CA VAL A 175 -28.71 15.70 -12.91
C VAL A 175 -27.42 15.94 -13.69
N GLU A 176 -27.12 15.06 -14.64
CA GLU A 176 -25.93 15.15 -15.48
C GLU A 176 -25.97 16.41 -16.35
N VAL A 177 -24.88 17.18 -16.34
CA VAL A 177 -24.69 18.32 -17.26
C VAL A 177 -23.58 18.05 -18.27
N SER A 178 -22.57 17.26 -17.89
CA SER A 178 -21.49 16.86 -18.78
C SER A 178 -21.13 15.40 -18.52
N VAL A 179 -21.12 14.60 -19.58
CA VAL A 179 -20.83 13.16 -19.56
C VAL A 179 -19.66 12.85 -20.50
N PRO A 180 -18.88 11.79 -20.23
CA PRO A 180 -19.05 10.82 -19.15
C PRO A 180 -18.51 11.31 -17.80
N LEU A 181 -19.15 10.91 -16.69
CA LEU A 181 -18.63 11.12 -15.33
C LEU A 181 -17.48 10.15 -15.05
N LYS A 182 -16.24 10.63 -15.10
CA LYS A 182 -15.05 9.81 -14.88
C LYS A 182 -14.05 10.52 -13.97
N LEU A 183 -13.45 9.77 -13.07
CA LEU A 183 -12.30 10.20 -12.28
C LEU A 183 -11.19 9.16 -12.43
N TYR A 184 -9.93 9.58 -12.39
CA TYR A 184 -8.79 8.69 -12.57
C TYR A 184 -8.02 8.56 -11.27
N CYS A 185 -7.90 7.34 -10.75
CA CYS A 185 -7.07 7.01 -9.61
C CYS A 185 -5.66 6.63 -10.09
N ASN A 186 -4.65 7.39 -9.68
CA ASN A 186 -3.27 7.11 -10.09
C ASN A 186 -2.62 6.02 -9.22
N GLY A 187 -1.42 5.56 -9.60
CA GLY A 187 -0.68 4.52 -8.86
C GLY A 187 -0.30 4.90 -7.42
N ASP A 188 -0.36 6.18 -7.06
CA ASP A 188 -0.08 6.68 -5.71
C ASP A 188 -1.32 6.79 -4.82
N GLY A 189 -2.50 6.41 -5.32
CA GLY A 189 -3.75 6.49 -4.57
C GLY A 189 -4.32 7.91 -4.52
N GLU A 190 -3.96 8.76 -5.47
CA GLU A 190 -4.45 10.12 -5.57
C GLU A 190 -5.41 10.27 -6.75
N TRP A 191 -6.46 11.07 -6.53
CA TRP A 191 -7.40 11.43 -7.58
C TRP A 191 -6.80 12.48 -8.51
N MET A 192 -6.93 12.24 -9.80
CA MET A 192 -6.62 13.21 -10.85
C MET A 192 -7.83 14.10 -11.17
N VAL A 193 -7.75 14.87 -12.25
CA VAL A 193 -8.81 15.81 -12.65
C VAL A 193 -10.09 15.06 -13.07
N PRO A 194 -11.28 15.45 -12.56
CA PRO A 194 -12.56 14.89 -12.98
C PRO A 194 -12.89 15.26 -14.43
N VAL A 195 -13.58 14.34 -15.11
CA VAL A 195 -14.22 14.55 -16.40
C VAL A 195 -15.73 14.44 -16.20
N GLY A 196 -16.47 15.40 -16.77
CA GLY A 196 -17.92 15.51 -16.58
C GLY A 196 -18.31 16.15 -15.25
N ALA A 197 -19.59 16.46 -15.11
CA ALA A 197 -20.17 17.06 -13.92
C ALA A 197 -21.69 16.86 -13.88
N CYS A 198 -22.25 17.02 -12.68
CA CYS A 198 -23.67 17.14 -12.42
C CYS A 198 -24.01 18.54 -11.89
N THR A 199 -25.30 18.88 -11.87
CA THR A 199 -25.82 20.09 -11.22
C THR A 199 -27.10 19.76 -10.46
N CYS A 200 -27.46 20.54 -9.46
CA CYS A 200 -28.71 20.33 -8.73
C CYS A 200 -29.92 20.41 -9.66
N ALA A 201 -30.83 19.47 -9.51
CA ALA A 201 -32.08 19.41 -10.25
C ALA A 201 -32.97 20.61 -9.91
N SER A 202 -33.97 20.85 -10.75
CA SER A 202 -34.96 21.91 -10.50
C SER A 202 -35.64 21.71 -9.14
N GLY A 203 -35.81 22.80 -8.39
CA GLY A 203 -36.33 22.78 -7.01
C GLY A 203 -35.27 22.55 -5.92
N TYR A 204 -34.01 22.29 -6.31
CA TYR A 204 -32.89 22.13 -5.39
C TYR A 204 -31.82 23.19 -5.61
N GLU A 205 -30.99 23.41 -4.61
CA GLU A 205 -29.82 24.28 -4.65
C GLU A 205 -28.62 23.63 -3.97
N PRO A 206 -27.37 23.97 -4.35
CA PRO A 206 -26.19 23.48 -3.67
C PRO A 206 -26.20 23.85 -2.19
N ALA A 207 -25.89 22.88 -1.32
CA ALA A 207 -25.58 23.19 0.07
C ALA A 207 -24.27 24.00 0.18
N MET A 208 -23.95 24.50 1.38
CA MET A 208 -22.69 25.24 1.64
C MET A 208 -21.42 24.48 1.19
N LYS A 209 -21.48 23.15 1.12
CA LYS A 209 -20.49 22.31 0.46
C LYS A 209 -21.14 21.70 -0.78
N GLU A 210 -20.43 21.66 -1.90
CA GLU A 210 -20.86 21.03 -3.17
C GLU A 210 -20.99 19.50 -3.09
N THR A 211 -21.42 18.99 -1.94
CA THR A 211 -21.60 17.56 -1.65
C THR A 211 -23.07 17.17 -1.55
N GLN A 212 -24.00 18.14 -1.57
CA GLN A 212 -25.44 17.91 -1.42
C GLN A 212 -26.26 18.94 -2.21
N CYS A 213 -27.40 18.50 -2.71
CA CYS A 213 -28.45 19.35 -3.27
C CYS A 213 -29.64 19.37 -2.30
N GLN A 214 -29.94 20.54 -1.73
CA GLN A 214 -30.98 20.75 -0.74
C GLN A 214 -32.21 21.40 -1.38
N GLY A 215 -33.41 21.02 -0.94
CA GLY A 215 -34.64 21.62 -1.46
C GLY A 215 -34.70 23.11 -1.14
N LYS A 216 -35.13 23.93 -2.09
CA LYS A 216 -35.29 25.37 -1.86
C LYS A 216 -36.31 25.61 -0.75
N ILE A 217 -35.92 26.31 0.31
CA ILE A 217 -36.89 26.80 1.29
C ILE A 217 -37.68 27.92 0.61
N VAL A 218 -38.92 27.62 0.22
CA VAL A 218 -39.86 28.66 -0.18
C VAL A 218 -40.17 29.47 1.07
N ALA A 219 -39.52 30.61 1.24
CA ALA A 219 -39.91 31.59 2.24
C ALA A 219 -41.33 32.06 1.90
N SER A 220 -42.32 31.47 2.55
CA SER A 220 -43.68 32.00 2.55
C SER A 220 -43.64 33.37 3.23
N PHE A 221 -43.60 34.44 2.44
CA PHE A 221 -43.76 35.80 2.92
C PHE A 221 -45.12 35.91 3.62
N GLY A 222 -45.09 35.91 4.96
CA GLY A 222 -46.26 36.23 5.77
C GLY A 222 -46.68 37.66 5.47
N ALA A 223 -47.89 37.83 4.92
CA ALA A 223 -48.47 39.14 4.68
C ALA A 223 -48.61 39.89 6.01
N LEU A 224 -47.85 40.98 6.18
CA LEU A 224 -48.08 41.97 7.24
C LEU A 224 -49.43 42.64 6.96
N ARG A 225 -50.46 42.30 7.75
CA ARG A 225 -51.69 43.09 7.82
C ARG A 225 -51.35 44.45 8.44
N LEU A 226 -51.40 45.51 7.64
CA LEU A 226 -51.51 46.87 8.14
C LEU A 226 -52.93 47.05 8.70
N GLY A 227 -53.03 47.16 10.03
CA GLY A 227 -54.24 47.61 10.70
C GLY A 227 -54.34 49.13 10.59
N TYR A 228 -55.49 49.61 10.13
CA TYR A 228 -55.91 51.02 10.21
C TYR A 228 -56.29 51.41 11.63
#